data_AF-A0AAE3XNS7-F1
#
_entry.id   AF-A0AAE3XNS7-F1
#
_cell.length_a   1.000
_cell.length_b   1.000
_cell.length_c   1.000
_cell.angle_alpha   90.00
_cell.angle_beta   90.00
_cell.angle_gamma   90.00
#
_symmetry.space_group_name_H-M   'P 1'
#
loop_
_entity.id
_entity.type
_entity.pdbx_description
1 polymer ?
#
loop_
_entity_poly.entity_id
_entity_poly.type
_entity_poly.pdbx_seq_one_letter_code
_entity_poly.pdbx_strand_id
1 'polypeptide(L)'
;MDPISRLENEYSKETYDSLRQRTLVLEECIAQMKSYVEIEHCVVVMSDLAEKNNHIFNGSFGDFLGLNPSRYRVIDGIWEREIYEKIHPDDVFQRHLLELEFYNFLQSLPKTERLSYRTNCKLRAMGKDKMYQVISHKSFYLRMSENGSLWLDACVYNFSTSNQPFQGIEGRIINMKTGEFIDVDKFRNSTNMLSSREKEVLRLVGKGSLSKEISSELNISVNTVNRHRQNILQKLKVNNSMEAVKVAIAMNLM
;
A
#
# COMPACT_ATOMS: atom_id res chain seq x y z
N MET A 1 -6.79 -11.07 6.73
CA MET A 1 -6.73 -9.64 7.01
C MET A 1 -5.91 -8.98 5.92
N ASP A 2 -6.62 -8.20 5.12
CA ASP A 2 -6.16 -7.40 3.97
C ASP A 2 -5.04 -6.42 4.37
N PRO A 3 -4.06 -6.08 3.51
CA PRO A 3 -3.02 -5.10 3.88
C PRO A 3 -3.59 -3.76 4.38
N ILE A 4 -4.76 -3.35 3.88
CA ILE A 4 -5.53 -2.21 4.40
C ILE A 4 -5.79 -2.32 5.90
N SER A 5 -6.37 -3.43 6.36
CA SER A 5 -6.76 -3.57 7.77
C SER A 5 -5.54 -3.55 8.70
N ARG A 6 -4.35 -3.90 8.19
CA ARG A 6 -3.11 -3.75 8.96
C ARG A 6 -2.67 -2.30 9.05
N LEU A 7 -2.68 -1.59 7.92
CA LEU A 7 -2.38 -0.17 7.90
C LEU A 7 -3.33 0.60 8.83
N GLU A 8 -4.63 0.32 8.78
CA GLU A 8 -5.61 0.89 9.73
C GLU A 8 -5.23 0.64 11.19
N ASN A 9 -4.83 -0.59 11.51
CA ASN A 9 -4.40 -0.92 12.86
C ASN A 9 -3.11 -0.19 13.26
N GLU A 10 -2.12 -0.07 12.37
CA GLU A 10 -0.91 0.68 12.67
C GLU A 10 -1.19 2.18 12.84
N TYR A 11 -1.96 2.79 11.94
CA TYR A 11 -2.36 4.20 12.05
C TYR A 11 -3.20 4.48 13.30
N SER A 12 -4.02 3.52 13.75
CA SER A 12 -4.82 3.69 14.97
C SER A 12 -4.00 3.79 16.26
N LYS A 13 -2.72 3.39 16.23
CA LYS A 13 -1.80 3.46 17.38
C LYS A 13 -0.97 4.75 17.38
N GLU A 14 -0.94 5.47 16.27
CA GLU A 14 -0.19 6.72 16.15
C GLU A 14 -0.86 7.82 16.99
N THR A 15 -0.06 8.79 17.41
CA THR A 15 -0.55 9.96 18.15
C THR A 15 -0.15 11.22 17.40
N TYR A 16 -0.99 12.24 17.43
CA TYR A 16 -0.85 13.41 16.58
C TYR A 16 -0.84 14.69 17.41
N ASP A 17 -0.29 15.75 16.82
CA ASP A 17 -0.21 17.07 17.46
C ASP A 17 -1.60 17.67 17.69
N SER A 18 -1.64 18.75 18.47
CA SER A 18 -2.89 19.45 18.77
C SER A 18 -3.60 19.91 17.50
N LEU A 19 -4.93 19.95 17.53
CA LEU A 19 -5.74 20.40 16.39
C LEU A 19 -5.27 21.75 15.86
N ARG A 20 -4.96 22.70 16.76
CA ARG A 20 -4.48 24.04 16.38
C ARG A 20 -3.18 24.01 15.59
N GLN A 21 -2.20 23.19 15.99
CA GLN A 21 -0.94 23.04 15.25
C GLN A 21 -1.19 22.41 13.88
N ARG A 22 -2.08 21.42 13.81
CA ARG A 22 -2.41 20.71 12.57
C ARG A 22 -3.18 21.58 11.57
N THR A 23 -4.12 22.41 12.01
CA THR A 23 -4.97 23.19 11.10
C THR A 23 -4.16 24.06 10.11
N LEU A 24 -3.16 24.81 10.60
CA LEU A 24 -2.37 25.68 9.74
C LEU A 24 -1.55 24.88 8.70
N VAL A 25 -0.94 23.77 9.14
CA VAL A 25 -0.14 22.91 8.28
C VAL A 25 -1.02 22.21 7.23
N LEU A 26 -2.22 21.78 7.62
CA LEU A 26 -3.19 21.18 6.71
C LEU A 26 -3.62 22.16 5.63
N GLU A 27 -3.98 23.41 5.99
CA GLU A 27 -4.37 24.45 5.03
C GLU A 27 -3.26 24.73 4.00
N GLU A 28 -2.00 24.79 4.44
CA GLU A 28 -0.85 24.96 3.56
C GLU A 28 -0.70 23.78 2.59
N CYS A 29 -0.82 22.55 3.09
CA CYS A 29 -0.73 21.34 2.26
C CYS A 29 -1.88 21.26 1.24
N ILE A 30 -3.11 21.62 1.65
CA ILE A 30 -4.26 21.71 0.74
C ILE A 30 -3.97 22.69 -0.40
N ALA A 31 -3.43 23.87 -0.10
CA ALA A 31 -3.09 24.85 -1.12
C ALA A 31 -2.01 24.33 -2.08
N GLN A 32 -0.98 23.66 -1.55
CA GLN A 32 0.07 23.02 -2.36
C GLN A 32 -0.50 21.95 -3.31
N MET A 33 -1.40 21.09 -2.82
CA MET A 33 -2.00 20.04 -3.65
C MET A 33 -2.93 20.60 -4.73
N LYS A 34 -3.66 21.69 -4.45
CA LYS A 34 -4.45 22.39 -5.47
C LYS A 34 -3.56 22.86 -6.63
N SER A 35 -2.49 23.60 -6.32
CA SER A 35 -1.55 24.07 -7.33
C SER A 35 -0.90 22.92 -8.10
N TYR A 36 -0.53 21.84 -7.41
CA TYR A 36 0.05 20.65 -8.04
C TYR A 36 -0.90 20.00 -9.04
N VAL A 37 -2.18 19.84 -8.67
CA VAL A 37 -3.21 19.25 -9.54
C VAL A 37 -3.55 20.14 -10.73
N GLU A 38 -3.56 21.46 -10.56
CA GLU A 38 -3.77 22.40 -11.66
C GLU A 38 -2.68 22.31 -12.73
N ILE A 39 -1.43 22.02 -12.34
CA ILE A 39 -0.29 21.90 -13.25
C ILE A 39 -0.27 20.52 -13.93
N GLU A 40 -0.38 19.45 -13.13
CA GLU A 40 -0.17 18.08 -13.60
C GLU A 40 -1.45 17.42 -14.15
N HIS A 41 -2.60 18.07 -13.94
CA HIS A 41 -3.93 17.55 -14.29
C HIS A 41 -4.24 16.15 -13.74
N CYS A 42 -3.53 15.74 -12.69
CA CYS A 42 -3.65 14.46 -12.03
C CYS A 42 -4.85 14.39 -11.06
N VAL A 43 -5.08 13.22 -10.45
CA VAL A 43 -5.91 13.11 -9.24
C VAL A 43 -5.00 12.93 -8.04
N VAL A 44 -5.23 13.72 -7.00
CA VAL A 44 -4.54 13.57 -5.70
C VAL A 44 -5.55 13.23 -4.64
N VAL A 45 -5.24 12.20 -3.85
CA VAL A 45 -5.92 11.89 -2.60
C VAL A 45 -4.92 12.17 -1.49
N MET A 46 -5.19 13.19 -0.68
CA MET A 46 -4.39 13.51 0.50
C MET A 46 -5.16 13.09 1.74
N SER A 47 -4.63 12.15 2.51
CA SER A 47 -5.30 11.62 3.70
C SER A 47 -4.82 12.37 4.94
N ASP A 48 -5.75 12.87 5.74
CA ASP A 48 -5.47 13.30 7.11
C ASP A 48 -5.67 12.10 8.03
N LEU A 49 -4.57 11.42 8.38
CA LEU A 49 -4.62 10.23 9.23
C LEU A 49 -5.10 10.53 10.67
N ALA A 50 -4.96 11.77 11.12
CA ALA A 50 -5.38 12.17 12.46
C ALA A 50 -6.90 12.37 12.54
N GLU A 51 -7.49 13.01 11.53
CA GLU A 51 -8.96 13.20 11.41
C GLU A 51 -9.67 12.05 10.68
N LYS A 52 -8.91 11.11 10.10
CA LYS A 52 -9.40 9.96 9.34
C LYS A 52 -10.31 10.35 8.17
N ASN A 53 -9.90 11.35 7.41
CA ASN A 53 -10.61 11.80 6.22
C ASN A 53 -9.64 11.94 5.02
N ASN A 54 -10.21 12.00 3.83
CA ASN A 54 -9.48 12.18 2.58
C ASN A 54 -9.89 13.47 1.89
N HIS A 55 -8.90 14.30 1.57
CA HIS A 55 -8.99 15.46 0.71
C HIS A 55 -8.70 15.03 -0.73
N ILE A 56 -9.72 15.00 -1.58
CA ILE A 56 -9.61 14.59 -2.98
C ILE A 56 -9.58 15.82 -3.88
N PHE A 57 -8.57 15.89 -4.73
CA PHE A 57 -8.33 16.94 -5.70
C PHE A 57 -8.36 16.35 -7.12
N ASN A 58 -9.23 16.88 -7.98
CA ASN A 58 -9.49 16.32 -9.31
C ASN A 58 -9.02 17.25 -10.43
N GLY A 59 -7.96 16.85 -11.12
CA GLY A 59 -7.60 17.36 -12.45
C GLY A 59 -8.43 16.72 -13.56
N SER A 60 -8.04 16.93 -14.82
CA SER A 60 -8.76 16.34 -15.96
C SER A 60 -8.58 14.81 -16.05
N PHE A 61 -7.57 14.25 -15.39
CA PHE A 61 -7.44 12.80 -15.22
C PHE A 61 -8.63 12.19 -14.43
N GLY A 62 -9.24 12.94 -13.51
CA GLY A 62 -10.45 12.49 -12.82
C GLY A 62 -11.64 12.32 -13.76
N ASP A 63 -11.72 13.17 -14.80
CA ASP A 63 -12.77 13.09 -15.83
C ASP A 63 -12.60 11.84 -16.71
N PHE A 64 -11.35 11.41 -16.94
CA PHE A 64 -11.05 10.14 -17.61
C PHE A 64 -11.57 8.92 -16.82
N LEU A 65 -11.33 8.92 -15.51
CA LEU A 65 -11.81 7.86 -14.59
C LEU A 65 -13.32 7.91 -14.32
N GLY A 66 -14.00 8.99 -14.72
CA GLY A 66 -15.41 9.22 -14.44
C GLY A 66 -15.68 9.38 -12.94
N LEU A 67 -14.81 10.10 -12.24
CA LEU A 67 -14.98 10.45 -10.83
C LEU A 67 -15.97 11.61 -10.67
N ASN A 68 -16.33 11.93 -9.42
CA ASN A 68 -17.09 13.14 -9.10
C ASN A 68 -16.46 14.41 -9.74
N PRO A 69 -17.25 15.29 -10.38
CA PRO A 69 -16.73 16.44 -11.11
C PRO A 69 -16.19 17.58 -10.23
N SER A 70 -16.42 17.54 -8.91
CA SER A 70 -15.90 18.54 -7.98
C SER A 70 -14.36 18.55 -8.00
N ARG A 71 -13.76 19.73 -8.23
CA ARG A 71 -12.30 19.89 -8.26
C ARG A 71 -11.63 19.65 -6.90
N TYR A 72 -12.38 19.84 -5.82
CA TYR A 72 -11.94 19.57 -4.45
C TYR A 72 -13.11 19.11 -3.60
N ARG A 73 -12.90 18.08 -2.78
CA ARG A 73 -13.88 17.59 -1.79
C ARG A 73 -13.17 16.89 -0.63
N VAL A 74 -13.87 16.77 0.49
CA VAL A 74 -13.46 15.97 1.64
C VAL A 74 -14.44 14.81 1.81
N ILE A 75 -13.92 13.62 2.05
CA ILE A 75 -14.72 12.42 2.34
C ILE A 75 -14.25 11.77 3.63
N ASP A 76 -15.17 11.11 4.35
CA ASP A 76 -14.84 10.36 5.55
C ASP A 76 -14.12 9.05 5.21
N GLY A 77 -13.17 8.67 6.07
CA GLY A 77 -12.30 7.52 5.89
C GLY A 77 -11.01 7.86 5.17
N ILE A 78 -10.01 7.01 5.35
CA ILE A 78 -8.66 7.15 4.78
C ILE A 78 -8.47 6.37 3.47
N TRP A 79 -9.53 5.75 2.94
CA TRP A 79 -9.46 4.87 1.77
C TRP A 79 -10.32 5.39 0.62
N GLU A 80 -9.72 5.67 -0.53
CA GLU A 80 -10.43 6.18 -1.72
C GLU A 80 -11.19 5.09 -2.51
N ARG A 81 -12.21 4.49 -1.90
CA ARG A 81 -12.99 3.37 -2.49
C ARG A 81 -13.47 3.66 -3.93
N GLU A 82 -13.93 4.88 -4.20
CA GLU A 82 -14.38 5.30 -5.54
C GLU A 82 -13.29 5.13 -6.62
N ILE A 83 -12.02 5.34 -6.26
CA ILE A 83 -10.88 5.16 -7.17
C ILE A 83 -10.48 3.69 -7.25
N TYR A 84 -10.51 2.95 -6.13
CA TYR A 84 -10.18 1.52 -6.13
C TYR A 84 -11.12 0.71 -7.03
N GLU A 85 -12.40 1.08 -7.08
CA GLU A 85 -13.38 0.47 -7.99
C GLU A 85 -13.04 0.67 -9.48
N LYS A 86 -12.20 1.66 -9.81
CA LYS A 86 -11.70 1.87 -11.17
C LYS A 86 -10.45 1.05 -11.46
N ILE A 87 -9.73 0.59 -10.45
CA ILE A 87 -8.45 -0.10 -10.63
C ILE A 87 -8.70 -1.62 -10.73
N HIS A 88 -7.92 -2.31 -11.57
CA HIS A 88 -8.00 -3.76 -11.69
C HIS A 88 -7.80 -4.43 -10.32
N PRO A 89 -8.65 -5.40 -9.90
CA PRO A 89 -8.61 -5.96 -8.55
C PRO A 89 -7.25 -6.52 -8.11
N ASP A 90 -6.53 -7.22 -9.01
CA ASP A 90 -5.18 -7.72 -8.72
C ASP A 90 -4.16 -6.61 -8.46
N ASP A 91 -4.34 -5.45 -9.09
CA ASP A 91 -3.42 -4.31 -8.97
C ASP A 91 -3.73 -3.55 -7.68
N VAL A 92 -5.01 -3.44 -7.29
CA VAL A 92 -5.44 -2.88 -6.00
C VAL A 92 -4.77 -3.63 -4.84
N PHE A 93 -4.81 -4.96 -4.85
CA PHE A 93 -4.18 -5.76 -3.80
C PHE A 93 -2.67 -5.55 -3.72
N GLN A 94 -1.98 -5.59 -4.86
CA GLN A 94 -0.53 -5.34 -4.91
C GLN A 94 -0.16 -3.91 -4.49
N ARG A 95 -1.03 -2.92 -4.79
CA ARG A 95 -0.84 -1.53 -4.36
C ARG A 95 -0.90 -1.42 -2.84
N HIS A 96 -1.91 -2.00 -2.19
CA HIS A 96 -2.02 -2.01 -0.72
C HIS A 96 -0.83 -2.73 -0.08
N LEU A 97 -0.32 -3.77 -0.74
CA LEU A 97 0.86 -4.47 -0.27
C LEU A 97 2.12 -3.58 -0.32
N LEU A 98 2.34 -2.88 -1.43
CA LEU A 98 3.43 -1.92 -1.59
C LEU A 98 3.33 -0.80 -0.54
N GLU A 99 2.13 -0.33 -0.24
CA GLU A 99 1.87 0.71 0.74
C GLU A 99 2.18 0.25 2.18
N LEU A 100 1.79 -0.98 2.53
CA LEU A 100 2.16 -1.60 3.80
C LEU A 100 3.67 -1.76 3.95
N GLU A 101 4.35 -2.16 2.87
CA GLU A 101 5.81 -2.28 2.86
C GLU A 101 6.51 -0.95 2.96
N PHE A 102 5.98 0.05 2.27
CA PHE A 102 6.48 1.41 2.37
C PHE A 102 6.39 1.92 3.80
N TYR A 103 5.23 1.77 4.45
CA TYR A 103 5.06 2.11 5.86
C TYR A 103 6.09 1.40 6.75
N ASN A 104 6.22 0.07 6.64
CA ASN A 104 7.17 -0.70 7.45
C ASN A 104 8.62 -0.28 7.21
N PHE A 105 8.98 -0.01 5.96
CA PHE A 105 10.29 0.49 5.59
C PHE A 105 10.55 1.85 6.24
N LEU A 106 9.63 2.81 6.14
CA LEU A 106 9.76 4.11 6.80
C LEU A 106 9.92 3.98 8.32
N GLN A 107 9.19 3.05 8.95
CA GLN A 107 9.31 2.83 10.38
C GLN A 107 10.70 2.32 10.79
N SER A 108 11.44 1.66 9.89
CA SER A 108 12.82 1.22 10.13
C SER A 108 13.88 2.34 10.02
N LEU A 109 13.51 3.50 9.48
CA LEU A 109 14.42 4.62 9.27
C LEU A 109 14.42 5.64 10.43
N PRO A 110 15.51 6.42 10.59
CA PRO A 110 15.50 7.62 11.42
C PRO A 110 14.36 8.57 11.02
N LYS A 111 13.69 9.18 12.01
CA LYS A 111 12.53 10.06 11.79
C LYS A 111 12.82 11.19 10.78
N THR A 112 14.04 11.71 10.80
CA THR A 112 14.52 12.79 9.91
C THR A 112 14.62 12.39 8.43
N GLU A 113 14.64 11.09 8.12
CA GLU A 113 14.80 10.58 6.76
C GLU A 113 13.47 10.19 6.11
N ARG A 114 12.44 9.87 6.89
CA ARG A 114 11.21 9.20 6.42
C ARG A 114 10.51 9.93 5.27
N LEU A 115 10.44 11.27 5.33
CA LEU A 115 9.80 12.09 4.28
C LEU A 115 10.61 12.18 2.98
N SER A 116 11.81 11.59 2.92
CA SER A 116 12.66 11.61 1.73
C SER A 116 12.32 10.49 0.73
N TYR A 117 11.30 9.68 1.01
CA TYR A 117 10.96 8.52 0.20
C TYR A 117 9.54 8.59 -0.35
N ARG A 118 9.34 7.91 -1.48
CA ARG A 118 8.02 7.70 -2.08
C ARG A 118 7.92 6.31 -2.69
N THR A 119 6.71 5.85 -2.93
CA THR A 119 6.46 4.71 -3.81
C THR A 119 6.29 5.17 -5.25
N ASN A 120 6.42 4.22 -6.17
CA ASN A 120 6.01 4.37 -7.55
C ASN A 120 5.56 3.00 -8.09
N CYS A 121 4.42 2.94 -8.76
CA CYS A 121 3.93 1.73 -9.42
C CYS A 121 3.08 2.08 -10.65
N LYS A 122 2.80 1.06 -11.45
CA LYS A 122 1.86 1.09 -12.57
C LYS A 122 0.61 0.33 -12.18
N LEU A 123 -0.56 0.85 -12.57
CA LEU A 123 -1.84 0.22 -12.31
C LEU A 123 -2.66 0.20 -13.61
N ARG A 124 -3.54 -0.79 -13.76
CA ARG A 124 -4.58 -0.79 -14.79
C ARG A 124 -5.81 -0.11 -14.21
N ALA A 125 -6.21 1.02 -14.79
CA ALA A 125 -7.43 1.72 -14.40
C ALA A 125 -8.44 1.78 -15.55
N MET A 126 -9.70 1.54 -15.23
CA MET A 126 -10.82 1.52 -16.16
C MET A 126 -11.34 2.95 -16.37
N GLY A 127 -11.24 3.42 -17.61
CA GLY A 127 -11.81 4.70 -18.01
C GLY A 127 -13.34 4.66 -18.09
N LYS A 128 -13.93 5.84 -18.30
CA LYS A 128 -15.38 5.99 -18.54
C LYS A 128 -15.89 5.17 -19.74
N ASP A 129 -15.02 4.90 -20.70
CA ASP A 129 -15.25 4.11 -21.91
C ASP A 129 -15.20 2.59 -21.66
N LYS A 130 -14.99 2.15 -20.41
CA LYS A 130 -14.85 0.75 -20.00
C LYS A 130 -13.59 0.06 -20.54
N MET A 131 -12.61 0.83 -20.98
CA MET A 131 -11.31 0.32 -21.40
C MET A 131 -10.29 0.53 -20.28
N TYR A 132 -9.48 -0.50 -20.02
CA TYR A 132 -8.33 -0.37 -19.12
C TYR A 132 -7.21 0.40 -19.80
N GLN A 133 -6.67 1.39 -19.10
CA GLN A 133 -5.44 2.08 -19.48
C GLN A 133 -4.42 1.95 -18.36
N VAL A 134 -3.14 2.00 -18.74
CA VAL A 134 -2.02 1.97 -17.80
C VAL A 134 -1.83 3.36 -17.22
N ILE A 135 -1.88 3.45 -15.90
CA ILE A 135 -1.71 4.68 -15.15
C ILE A 135 -0.49 4.56 -14.24
N SER A 136 0.10 5.70 -13.89
CA SER A 136 1.11 5.80 -12.85
C SER A 136 0.45 6.13 -11.52
N HIS A 137 0.98 5.53 -10.46
CA HIS A 137 0.59 5.81 -9.10
C HIS A 137 1.84 5.98 -8.22
N LYS A 138 1.79 6.95 -7.31
CA LYS A 138 2.82 7.17 -6.29
C LYS A 138 2.16 7.56 -4.98
N SER A 139 2.72 7.06 -3.88
CA SER A 139 2.34 7.41 -2.50
C SER A 139 3.54 7.99 -1.76
N PHE A 140 3.31 9.02 -0.95
CA PHE A 140 4.34 9.61 -0.10
C PHE A 140 3.72 10.35 1.08
N TYR A 141 4.50 10.58 2.12
CA TYR A 141 4.10 11.40 3.25
C TYR A 141 4.56 12.84 3.05
N LEU A 142 3.66 13.79 3.29
CA LEU A 142 3.88 15.23 3.23
C LEU A 142 4.39 15.78 4.56
N ARG A 143 3.84 15.27 5.67
CA ARG A 143 4.10 15.78 7.02
C ARG A 143 4.12 14.65 8.04
N MET A 144 4.87 14.90 9.10
CA MET A 144 4.91 14.09 10.31
C MET A 144 4.54 14.97 11.49
N SER A 145 4.00 14.35 12.54
CA SER A 145 3.84 15.02 13.82
C SER A 145 5.16 15.21 14.55
N GLU A 146 5.20 16.10 15.55
CA GLU A 146 6.41 16.43 16.30
C GLU A 146 7.02 15.20 16.99
N ASN A 147 6.17 14.27 17.43
CA ASN A 147 6.56 12.99 18.01
C ASN A 147 7.12 11.99 16.98
N GLY A 148 7.07 12.29 15.68
CA GLY A 148 7.54 11.45 14.59
C GLY A 148 6.51 10.48 14.00
N SER A 149 5.24 10.60 14.36
CA SER A 149 4.15 9.85 13.72
C SER A 149 3.92 10.35 12.30
N LEU A 150 3.69 9.44 11.35
CA LEU A 150 3.36 9.77 9.97
C LEU A 150 1.92 10.31 9.90
N TRP A 151 1.71 11.49 9.32
CA TRP A 151 0.44 12.20 9.45
C TRP A 151 -0.29 12.47 8.12
N LEU A 152 0.22 13.36 7.27
CA LEU A 152 -0.42 13.65 5.99
C LEU A 152 0.24 12.80 4.92
N ASP A 153 -0.48 11.85 4.34
CA ASP A 153 -0.05 11.14 3.14
C ASP A 153 -0.77 11.66 1.89
N ALA A 154 -0.16 11.39 0.74
CA ALA A 154 -0.73 11.71 -0.55
C ALA A 154 -0.49 10.57 -1.54
N CYS A 155 -1.58 10.14 -2.19
CA CYS A 155 -1.57 9.28 -3.35
C CYS A 155 -1.86 10.12 -4.61
N VAL A 156 -1.04 9.96 -5.64
CA VAL A 156 -1.18 10.68 -6.91
C VAL A 156 -1.40 9.68 -8.04
N TYR A 157 -2.43 9.92 -8.83
CA TYR A 157 -2.80 9.12 -9.99
C TYR A 157 -2.72 9.97 -11.26
N ASN A 158 -1.99 9.50 -12.26
CA ASN A 158 -1.95 10.16 -13.57
C ASN A 158 -1.71 9.14 -14.68
N PHE A 159 -1.79 9.54 -15.94
CA PHE A 159 -1.41 8.69 -17.06
C PHE A 159 0.03 8.18 -16.91
N SER A 160 0.28 6.93 -17.30
CA SER A 160 1.64 6.40 -17.38
C SER A 160 2.37 7.06 -18.55
N THR A 161 3.63 7.41 -18.36
CA THR A 161 4.51 7.87 -19.46
C THR A 161 5.07 6.71 -20.29
N SER A 162 4.80 5.47 -19.88
CA SER A 162 5.28 4.25 -20.54
C SER A 162 4.11 3.35 -20.92
N ASN A 163 4.10 2.94 -22.19
CA ASN A 163 3.17 1.96 -22.75
C ASN A 163 3.80 0.57 -22.91
N GLN A 164 4.96 0.34 -22.27
CA GLN A 164 5.61 -0.96 -22.33
C GLN A 164 4.83 -2.02 -21.52
N PRO A 165 4.77 -3.27 -21.98
CA PRO A 165 4.25 -4.37 -21.18
C PRO A 165 4.96 -4.44 -19.82
N PHE A 166 4.21 -4.75 -18.78
CA PHE A 166 4.72 -4.88 -17.42
C PHE A 166 4.11 -6.09 -16.72
N GLN A 167 4.79 -6.58 -15.68
CA GLN A 167 4.34 -7.69 -14.85
C GLN A 167 4.00 -7.18 -13.44
N GLY A 168 2.85 -7.58 -12.91
CA GLY A 168 2.36 -7.08 -11.62
C GLY A 168 2.08 -5.59 -11.68
N ILE A 169 2.60 -4.82 -10.73
CA ILE A 169 2.50 -3.34 -10.70
C ILE A 169 3.84 -2.62 -10.80
N GLU A 170 4.96 -3.34 -10.98
CA GLU A 170 6.33 -2.77 -10.96
C GLU A 170 6.59 -1.84 -9.76
N GLY A 171 6.05 -2.19 -8.59
CA GLY A 171 6.12 -1.38 -7.37
C GLY A 171 7.55 -1.18 -6.88
N ARG A 172 7.92 0.08 -6.59
CA ARG A 172 9.24 0.47 -6.08
C ARG A 172 9.09 1.46 -4.93
N ILE A 173 10.02 1.43 -3.98
CA ILE A 173 10.27 2.53 -3.06
C ILE A 173 11.51 3.27 -3.58
N ILE A 174 11.47 4.61 -3.57
CA ILE A 174 12.51 5.47 -4.16
C ILE A 174 12.92 6.51 -3.13
N ASN A 175 14.23 6.67 -2.91
CA ASN A 175 14.77 7.83 -2.22
C ASN A 175 14.74 9.03 -3.16
N MET A 176 13.95 10.06 -2.85
CA MET A 176 13.78 11.25 -3.69
C MET A 176 15.02 12.15 -3.72
N LYS A 177 15.92 12.04 -2.73
CA LYS A 177 17.16 12.83 -2.68
C LYS A 177 18.26 12.23 -3.55
N THR A 178 18.36 10.91 -3.59
CA THR A 178 19.45 10.19 -4.29
C THR A 178 19.01 9.54 -5.60
N GLY A 179 17.71 9.31 -5.79
CA GLY A 179 17.16 8.54 -6.90
C GLY A 179 17.32 7.02 -6.74
N GLU A 180 17.84 6.55 -5.60
CA GLU A 180 18.07 5.13 -5.36
C GLU A 180 16.75 4.36 -5.19
N PHE A 181 16.67 3.20 -5.85
CA PHE A 181 15.58 2.24 -5.66
C PHE A 181 15.87 1.34 -4.46
N ILE A 182 14.92 1.25 -3.54
CA ILE A 182 14.96 0.25 -2.48
C ILE A 182 14.36 -1.05 -3.00
N ASP A 183 15.14 -2.11 -2.90
CA ASP A 183 14.69 -3.46 -3.19
C ASP A 183 13.84 -3.98 -2.03
N VAL A 184 12.52 -3.92 -2.21
CA VAL A 184 11.54 -4.36 -1.22
C VAL A 184 11.61 -5.88 -1.01
N ASP A 185 11.96 -6.65 -2.04
CA ASP A 185 12.15 -8.10 -1.93
C ASP A 185 13.38 -8.43 -1.08
N LYS A 186 14.46 -7.64 -1.22
CA LYS A 186 15.62 -7.75 -0.33
C LYS A 186 15.29 -7.40 1.12
N PHE A 187 14.42 -6.41 1.36
CA PHE A 187 13.93 -6.08 2.71
C PHE A 187 13.03 -7.18 3.29
N ARG A 188 12.10 -7.73 2.50
CA ARG A 188 11.25 -8.88 2.89
C ARG A 188 12.09 -10.12 3.22
N ASN A 189 13.15 -10.36 2.47
CA ASN A 189 14.06 -11.49 2.69
C ASN A 189 15.05 -11.25 3.84
N SER A 190 15.57 -10.04 4.02
CA SER A 190 16.48 -9.71 5.13
C SER A 190 15.78 -9.72 6.49
N THR A 191 14.47 -9.48 6.51
CA THR A 191 13.64 -9.57 7.72
C THR A 191 13.23 -11.00 8.08
N ASN A 192 13.63 -12.03 7.31
CA ASN A 192 13.26 -13.44 7.53
C ASN A 192 11.77 -13.63 7.82
N MET A 193 10.93 -12.93 7.05
CA MET A 193 9.51 -12.75 7.34
C MET A 193 8.77 -14.09 7.48
N LEU A 194 9.19 -15.13 6.75
CA LEU A 194 8.86 -16.54 6.98
C LEU A 194 10.15 -17.37 6.99
N SER A 195 10.23 -18.33 7.91
CA SER A 195 11.29 -19.34 7.92
C SER A 195 11.17 -20.28 6.71
N SER A 196 12.26 -20.94 6.33
CA SER A 196 12.26 -21.93 5.23
C SER A 196 11.17 -22.99 5.42
N ARG A 197 10.97 -23.43 6.67
CA ARG A 197 9.95 -24.42 7.01
C ARG A 197 8.52 -23.91 6.87
N GLU A 198 8.29 -22.65 7.24
CA GLU A 198 7.00 -22.00 7.02
C GLU A 198 6.71 -21.81 5.53
N LYS A 199 7.72 -21.50 4.71
CA LYS A 199 7.57 -21.42 3.25
C LYS A 199 7.20 -22.77 2.64
N GLU A 200 7.86 -23.86 3.04
CA GLU A 200 7.51 -25.23 2.61
C GLU A 200 6.06 -25.59 2.94
N VAL A 201 5.66 -25.38 4.21
CA VAL A 201 4.27 -25.63 4.65
C VAL A 201 3.29 -24.80 3.83
N LEU A 202 3.60 -23.52 3.59
CA LEU A 202 2.71 -22.62 2.84
C LEU A 202 2.58 -23.01 1.37
N ARG A 203 3.66 -23.49 0.72
CA ARG A 203 3.63 -24.01 -0.65
C ARG A 203 2.69 -25.22 -0.77
N LEU A 204 2.75 -26.15 0.19
CA LEU A 204 1.88 -27.33 0.18
C LEU A 204 0.41 -26.96 0.45
N VAL A 205 0.17 -26.01 1.36
CA VAL A 205 -1.16 -25.43 1.56
C VAL A 205 -1.68 -24.80 0.24
N GLY A 206 -0.83 -24.09 -0.51
CA GLY A 206 -1.18 -23.50 -1.80
C GLY A 206 -1.53 -24.53 -2.88
N LYS A 207 -1.01 -25.76 -2.77
CA LYS A 207 -1.39 -26.90 -3.63
C LYS A 207 -2.69 -27.58 -3.21
N GLY A 208 -3.30 -27.15 -2.10
CA GLY A 208 -4.52 -27.75 -1.54
C GLY A 208 -4.28 -28.93 -0.59
N SER A 209 -3.04 -29.19 -0.19
CA SER A 209 -2.72 -30.31 0.71
C SER A 209 -3.31 -30.11 2.12
N LEU A 210 -3.86 -31.18 2.69
CA LEU A 210 -4.39 -31.21 4.05
C LEU A 210 -3.26 -31.27 5.08
N SER A 211 -3.49 -30.80 6.31
CA SER A 211 -2.47 -30.84 7.38
C SER A 211 -1.91 -32.25 7.62
N LYS A 212 -2.71 -33.30 7.39
CA LYS A 212 -2.28 -34.71 7.49
C LYS A 212 -1.31 -35.09 6.37
N GLU A 213 -1.60 -34.69 5.13
CA GLU A 213 -0.74 -34.95 3.97
C GLU A 213 0.59 -34.20 4.12
N ILE A 214 0.53 -32.92 4.51
CA ILE A 214 1.70 -32.10 4.80
C ILE A 214 2.55 -32.74 5.90
N SER A 215 1.91 -33.28 6.95
CA SER A 215 2.62 -33.93 8.06
C SER A 215 3.41 -35.16 7.59
N SER A 216 2.82 -35.95 6.68
CA SER A 216 3.47 -37.12 6.09
C SER A 216 4.60 -36.74 5.14
N GLU A 217 4.38 -35.78 4.24
CA GLU A 217 5.38 -35.33 3.26
C GLU A 217 6.60 -34.70 3.94
N LEU A 218 6.37 -33.91 4.99
CA LEU A 218 7.40 -33.18 5.69
C LEU A 218 8.00 -33.95 6.89
N ASN A 219 7.54 -35.17 7.17
CA ASN A 219 7.94 -36.00 8.31
C ASN A 219 7.90 -35.26 9.67
N ILE A 220 6.78 -34.61 9.95
CA ILE A 220 6.51 -33.90 11.22
C ILE A 220 5.10 -34.22 11.72
N SER A 221 4.79 -33.92 12.99
CA SER A 221 3.43 -34.12 13.51
C SER A 221 2.41 -33.15 12.88
N VAL A 222 1.14 -33.56 12.79
CA VAL A 222 0.03 -32.67 12.40
C VAL A 222 -0.04 -31.43 13.30
N ASN A 223 0.25 -31.59 14.60
CA ASN A 223 0.31 -30.47 15.55
C ASN A 223 1.42 -29.47 15.18
N THR A 224 2.58 -29.96 14.74
CA THR A 224 3.68 -29.12 14.26
C THR A 224 3.27 -28.35 12.99
N VAL A 225 2.57 -29.01 12.05
CA VAL A 225 2.03 -28.35 10.85
C VAL A 225 1.05 -27.24 11.24
N ASN A 226 0.11 -27.52 12.14
CA ASN A 226 -0.87 -26.54 12.59
C ASN A 226 -0.21 -25.35 13.29
N ARG A 227 0.85 -25.58 14.08
CA ARG A 227 1.65 -24.51 14.67
C ARG A 227 2.36 -23.66 13.61
N HIS A 228 2.97 -24.28 12.58
CA HIS A 228 3.53 -23.51 11.46
C HIS A 228 2.46 -22.69 10.75
N ARG A 229 1.28 -23.25 10.49
CA ARG A 229 0.15 -22.51 9.90
C ARG A 229 -0.23 -21.31 10.77
N GLN A 230 -0.39 -21.47 12.07
CA GLN A 230 -0.67 -20.36 12.99
C GLN A 230 0.42 -19.30 12.96
N ASN A 231 1.69 -19.69 13.00
CA ASN A 231 2.81 -18.76 12.92
C ASN A 231 2.83 -18.00 11.59
N ILE A 232 2.54 -18.68 10.46
CA ILE A 232 2.40 -18.04 9.15
C ILE A 232 1.29 -17.01 9.19
N LEU A 233 0.10 -17.36 9.71
CA LEU A 233 -1.02 -16.44 9.84
C LEU A 233 -0.65 -15.23 10.70
N GLN A 234 0.09 -15.42 11.78
CA GLN A 234 0.53 -14.34 12.67
C GLN A 234 1.59 -13.44 12.02
N LYS A 235 2.64 -14.03 11.42
CA LYS A 235 3.74 -13.30 10.76
C LYS A 235 3.26 -12.55 9.54
N LEU A 236 2.49 -13.23 8.70
CA LEU A 236 1.79 -12.62 7.60
C LEU A 236 0.53 -11.91 8.06
N LYS A 237 0.24 -11.71 9.36
CA LYS A 237 -0.96 -11.01 9.91
C LYS A 237 -2.24 -11.21 9.06
N VAL A 238 -2.62 -12.45 8.73
CA VAL A 238 -3.83 -12.83 7.97
C VAL A 238 -4.72 -13.79 8.77
N ASN A 239 -5.98 -13.99 8.36
CA ASN A 239 -6.97 -14.72 9.14
C ASN A 239 -7.13 -16.18 8.69
N ASN A 240 -6.77 -16.51 7.45
CA ASN A 240 -6.89 -17.85 6.93
C ASN A 240 -5.75 -18.23 5.98
N SER A 241 -5.61 -19.53 5.75
CA SER A 241 -4.48 -20.08 4.98
C SER A 241 -4.51 -19.70 3.49
N MET A 242 -5.68 -19.47 2.89
CA MET A 242 -5.76 -19.05 1.49
C MET A 242 -5.36 -17.59 1.30
N GLU A 243 -5.72 -16.72 2.23
CA GLU A 243 -5.19 -15.36 2.29
C GLU A 243 -3.67 -15.37 2.46
N ALA A 244 -3.14 -16.23 3.33
CA ALA A 244 -1.70 -16.39 3.51
C ALA A 244 -0.99 -16.75 2.20
N VAL A 245 -1.57 -17.69 1.44
CA VAL A 245 -1.06 -18.07 0.11
C VAL A 245 -1.09 -16.87 -0.84
N LYS A 246 -2.23 -16.17 -0.98
CA LYS A 246 -2.35 -14.99 -1.86
C LYS A 246 -1.33 -13.90 -1.52
N VAL A 247 -1.22 -13.55 -0.24
CA VAL A 247 -0.24 -12.57 0.27
C VAL A 247 1.18 -13.05 -0.03
N ALA A 248 1.49 -14.32 0.23
CA ALA A 248 2.84 -14.84 0.01
C ALA A 248 3.23 -14.91 -1.47
N ILE A 249 2.30 -15.16 -2.40
CA ILE A 249 2.56 -15.05 -3.85
C ILE A 249 2.90 -13.61 -4.21
N ALA A 250 2.04 -12.67 -3.80
CA ALA A 250 2.24 -11.25 -4.13
C ALA A 250 3.50 -10.66 -3.48
N MET A 251 3.92 -11.21 -2.34
CA MET A 251 5.15 -10.84 -1.64
C MET A 251 6.39 -11.60 -2.13
N ASN A 252 6.30 -12.47 -3.14
CA ASN A 252 7.39 -13.35 -3.59
C ASN A 252 8.03 -14.16 -2.43
N LEU A 253 7.21 -14.62 -1.47
CA LEU A 253 7.66 -15.40 -0.31
C LEU A 253 7.60 -16.92 -0.54
N MET A 254 7.13 -17.37 -1.71
CA MET A 254 7.02 -18.78 -2.11
C MET A 254 7.87 -19.12 -3.31
#